data_AF-A0A350YDX5-F1
#
_entry.id   AF-A0A350YDX5-F1
#
_cell.length_a   1.000
_cell.length_b   1.000
_cell.length_c   1.000
_cell.angle_alpha   90.00
_cell.angle_beta   90.00
_cell.angle_gamma   90.00
#
_symmetry.space_group_name_H-M   'P 1'
#
loop_
_entity.id
_entity.type
_entity.pdbx_description
1 polymer ?
#
loop_
_entity_poly.entity_id
_entity_poly.type
_entity_poly.pdbx_seq_one_letter_code
_entity_poly.pdbx_strand_id
1 'polypeptide(L)'
;MASEQSHHEQAEYNEEAAHSIRDTSPDWAVTMCFYAALHLVEWYAKVQGHDLEQQYPNYPSPHDRLLAYVFDIARNRQDRDLNKAYQDLKNASQIARYLTDIKTNSRIHYSRHNPRGVDNCFNNLEIVKQRLNR
;
A
#
# COMPACT_ATOMS: atom_id res chain seq x y z
N MET A 1 8.79 -10.89 15.83
CA MET A 1 7.95 -9.82 15.25
C MET A 1 8.78 -8.55 15.20
N ALA A 2 8.76 -7.83 14.07
CA ALA A 2 9.36 -6.50 13.99
C ALA A 2 8.71 -5.56 15.03
N SER A 3 9.48 -4.63 15.61
CA SER A 3 8.94 -3.61 16.52
C SER A 3 8.04 -2.62 15.77
N GLU A 4 7.23 -1.84 16.48
CA GLU A 4 6.43 -0.75 15.90
C GLU A 4 7.30 0.21 15.10
N GLN A 5 8.38 0.67 15.71
CA GLN A 5 9.38 1.54 15.10
C GLN A 5 9.97 0.94 13.82
N SER A 6 10.16 -0.39 13.78
CA SER A 6 10.64 -1.08 12.58
C SER A 6 9.64 -1.07 11.42
N HIS A 7 8.34 -0.98 11.65
CA HIS A 7 7.36 -0.84 10.55
C HIS A 7 7.34 0.59 10.00
N HIS A 8 7.41 1.60 10.86
CA HIS A 8 7.47 3.00 10.41
C HIS A 8 8.73 3.26 9.57
N GLU A 9 9.91 2.83 10.06
CA GLU A 9 11.17 2.98 9.33
C GLU A 9 11.16 2.22 7.99
N GLN A 10 10.55 1.02 7.94
CA GLN A 10 10.39 0.28 6.68
C GLN A 10 9.42 0.98 5.71
N ALA A 11 8.40 1.66 6.21
CA ALA A 11 7.52 2.44 5.36
C ALA A 11 8.27 3.60 4.70
N GLU A 12 9.01 4.37 5.49
CA GLU A 12 9.83 5.50 5.03
C GLU A 12 10.88 5.04 4.02
N TYR A 13 11.62 3.98 4.34
CA TYR A 13 12.63 3.43 3.45
C TYR A 13 12.06 2.99 2.10
N ASN A 14 10.88 2.34 2.10
CA ASN A 14 10.23 1.93 0.86
C ASN A 14 9.73 3.12 0.04
N GLU A 15 9.20 4.16 0.68
CA GLU A 15 8.77 5.39 0.00
C GLU A 15 9.96 6.12 -0.65
N GLU A 16 11.07 6.29 0.09
CA GLU A 16 12.30 6.89 -0.44
C GLU A 16 12.88 6.08 -1.60
N ALA A 17 12.94 4.76 -1.44
CA ALA A 17 13.38 3.87 -2.49
C ALA A 17 12.49 4.01 -3.73
N ALA A 18 11.15 4.01 -3.57
CA ALA A 18 10.20 4.20 -4.66
C ALA A 18 10.46 5.51 -5.42
N HIS A 19 10.69 6.61 -4.69
CA HIS A 19 11.01 7.90 -5.30
C HIS A 19 12.29 7.84 -6.14
N SER A 20 13.34 7.21 -5.63
CA SER A 20 14.64 7.13 -6.31
C SER A 20 14.60 6.38 -7.65
N ILE A 21 13.68 5.40 -7.77
CA ILE A 21 13.53 4.57 -8.97
C ILE A 21 12.28 4.88 -9.79
N ARG A 22 11.51 5.92 -9.45
CA ARG A 22 10.22 6.25 -10.08
C ARG A 22 10.31 6.33 -11.60
N ASP A 23 11.38 6.89 -12.14
CA ASP A 23 11.57 7.09 -13.58
C ASP A 23 12.28 5.93 -14.28
N THR A 24 13.19 5.26 -13.56
CA THR A 24 14.02 4.21 -14.13
C THR A 24 13.32 2.86 -14.05
N SER A 25 12.61 2.57 -12.98
CA SER A 25 11.93 1.29 -12.72
C SER A 25 10.54 1.53 -12.12
N PRO A 26 9.60 2.13 -12.87
CA PRO A 26 8.29 2.54 -12.38
C PRO A 26 7.45 1.37 -11.83
N ASP A 27 7.58 0.17 -12.39
CA ASP A 27 6.90 -1.03 -11.91
C ASP A 27 7.37 -1.44 -10.51
N TRP A 28 8.68 -1.34 -10.26
CA TRP A 28 9.24 -1.54 -8.93
C TRP A 28 8.85 -0.41 -7.96
N ALA A 29 8.81 0.84 -8.43
CA ALA A 29 8.34 1.96 -7.62
C ALA A 29 6.88 1.77 -7.16
N VAL A 30 6.01 1.24 -8.03
CA VAL A 30 4.62 0.88 -7.66
C VAL A 30 4.59 -0.20 -6.59
N THR A 31 5.39 -1.25 -6.74
CA THR A 31 5.49 -2.31 -5.70
C THR A 31 5.96 -1.73 -4.37
N MET A 32 6.98 -0.86 -4.38
CA MET A 32 7.48 -0.20 -3.17
C MET A 32 6.43 0.73 -2.52
N CYS A 33 5.63 1.46 -3.31
CA CYS A 33 4.51 2.25 -2.76
C CYS A 33 3.50 1.37 -1.99
N PHE A 34 3.21 0.17 -2.49
CA PHE A 34 2.35 -0.77 -1.77
C PHE A 34 3.01 -1.27 -0.48
N TYR A 35 4.29 -1.63 -0.49
CA TYR A 35 4.99 -2.07 0.72
C TYR A 35 5.12 -0.95 1.76
N ALA A 36 5.30 0.30 1.32
CA ALA A 36 5.24 1.46 2.21
C ALA A 36 3.86 1.57 2.90
N ALA A 37 2.77 1.51 2.13
CA ALA A 37 1.42 1.54 2.67
C ALA A 37 1.12 0.34 3.60
N LEU A 38 1.60 -0.85 3.25
CA LEU A 38 1.45 -2.06 4.05
C LEU A 38 2.07 -1.87 5.44
N HIS A 39 3.32 -1.41 5.49
CA HIS A 39 4.00 -1.20 6.78
C HIS A 39 3.41 -0.02 7.57
N LEU A 40 2.89 1.02 6.92
CA LEU A 40 2.15 2.08 7.61
C LEU A 40 0.90 1.54 8.31
N VAL A 41 0.13 0.67 7.65
CA VAL A 41 -1.06 0.06 8.26
C VAL A 41 -0.69 -0.88 9.40
N GLU A 42 0.38 -1.67 9.25
CA GLU A 42 0.89 -2.53 10.34
C GLU A 42 1.36 -1.71 11.55
N TRP A 43 2.12 -0.65 11.31
CA TRP A 43 2.55 0.28 12.35
C TRP A 43 1.34 0.89 13.06
N TYR A 44 0.38 1.40 12.29
CA TYR A 44 -0.84 2.00 12.81
C TYR A 44 -1.63 1.02 13.68
N ALA A 45 -1.82 -0.23 13.22
CA ALA A 45 -2.49 -1.27 14.00
C ALA A 45 -1.83 -1.48 15.37
N LYS A 46 -0.49 -1.55 15.40
CA LYS A 46 0.26 -1.75 16.64
C LYS A 46 0.16 -0.56 17.59
N VAL A 47 0.30 0.67 17.08
CA VAL A 47 0.13 1.89 17.88
C VAL A 47 -1.26 1.96 18.52
N GLN A 48 -2.30 1.47 17.82
CA GLN A 48 -3.66 1.37 18.36
C GLN A 48 -3.88 0.15 19.28
N GLY A 49 -2.87 -0.70 19.48
CA GLY A 49 -2.97 -1.91 20.28
C GLY A 49 -3.83 -3.01 19.65
N HIS A 50 -3.99 -3.00 18.33
CA HIS A 50 -4.82 -3.98 17.62
C HIS A 50 -4.03 -5.23 17.23
N ASP A 51 -4.46 -6.38 17.73
CA ASP A 51 -3.99 -7.68 17.28
C ASP A 51 -4.76 -8.13 16.03
N LEU A 52 -4.14 -7.99 14.87
CA LEU A 52 -4.75 -8.34 13.58
C LEU A 52 -4.97 -9.85 13.41
N GLU A 53 -4.16 -10.71 14.03
CA GLU A 53 -4.32 -12.16 13.92
C GLU A 53 -5.55 -12.62 14.71
N GLN A 54 -5.74 -12.03 15.89
CA GLN A 54 -6.90 -12.32 16.73
C GLN A 54 -8.19 -11.69 16.19
N GLN A 55 -8.13 -10.47 15.65
CA GLN A 55 -9.31 -9.74 15.16
C GLN A 55 -9.79 -10.25 13.78
N TYR A 56 -8.86 -10.72 12.94
CA TYR A 56 -9.16 -11.17 11.56
C TYR A 56 -8.72 -12.63 11.31
N PRO A 57 -9.14 -13.62 12.13
CA PRO A 57 -8.59 -14.98 12.11
C PRO A 57 -8.99 -15.76 10.84
N ASN A 58 -10.12 -15.41 10.23
CA ASN A 58 -10.68 -16.11 9.08
C ASN A 58 -10.09 -15.65 7.74
N TYR A 59 -9.17 -14.67 7.75
CA TYR A 59 -8.52 -14.20 6.54
C TYR A 59 -7.24 -15.01 6.27
N PRO A 60 -7.08 -15.55 5.04
CA PRO A 60 -6.10 -16.58 4.74
C PRO A 60 -4.66 -16.07 4.65
N SER A 61 -4.46 -14.76 4.44
CA SER A 61 -3.13 -14.17 4.37
C SER A 61 -3.02 -12.89 5.21
N PRO A 62 -1.80 -12.49 5.63
CA PRO A 62 -1.57 -11.21 6.29
C PRO A 62 -2.07 -10.00 5.47
N HIS A 63 -1.94 -10.04 4.14
CA HIS A 63 -2.41 -8.97 3.27
C HIS A 63 -3.94 -8.85 3.29
N ASP A 64 -4.65 -9.98 3.36
CA ASP A 64 -6.12 -9.98 3.43
C ASP A 64 -6.62 -9.47 4.78
N ARG A 65 -5.90 -9.78 5.87
CA ARG A 65 -6.17 -9.20 7.21
C ARG A 65 -6.00 -7.69 7.20
N LEU A 66 -4.91 -7.18 6.65
CA LEU A 66 -4.66 -5.74 6.54
C LEU A 66 -5.72 -5.05 5.67
N LEU A 67 -6.14 -5.68 4.57
CA LEU A 67 -7.20 -5.14 3.73
C LEU A 67 -8.53 -5.04 4.49
N ALA A 68 -8.90 -6.08 5.25
CA ALA A 68 -10.10 -6.06 6.09
C ALA A 68 -10.01 -4.99 7.19
N TYR A 69 -8.83 -4.86 7.80
CA TYR A 69 -8.57 -3.84 8.80
C TYR A 69 -8.69 -2.41 8.25
N VAL A 70 -8.09 -2.14 7.08
CA VAL A 70 -8.22 -0.84 6.41
C VAL A 70 -9.67 -0.55 6.03
N PHE A 71 -10.42 -1.56 5.58
CA PHE A 71 -11.85 -1.43 5.30
C PHE A 71 -12.63 -1.01 6.55
N ASP A 72 -12.37 -1.62 7.70
CA ASP A 72 -13.04 -1.28 8.95
C ASP A 72 -12.69 0.14 9.44
N ILE A 73 -11.41 0.54 9.35
CA ILE A 73 -11.00 1.93 9.64
C ILE A 73 -11.78 2.90 8.75
N ALA A 74 -11.74 2.69 7.43
CA ALA A 74 -12.39 3.53 6.45
C ALA A 74 -13.90 3.62 6.67
N ARG A 75 -14.55 2.50 7.00
CA ARG A 75 -15.99 2.45 7.30
C ARG A 75 -16.32 3.24 8.55
N ASN A 76 -15.58 3.03 9.64
CA ASN A 76 -15.85 3.65 10.94
C ASN A 76 -15.57 5.15 10.93
N ARG A 77 -14.56 5.61 10.18
CA ARG A 77 -14.19 7.02 10.03
C ARG A 77 -14.89 7.74 8.87
N GLN A 78 -15.66 7.01 8.05
CA GLN A 78 -16.24 7.50 6.79
C GLN A 78 -15.19 7.95 5.74
N ASP A 79 -13.96 7.47 5.85
CA ASP A 79 -12.84 7.74 4.94
C ASP A 79 -12.85 6.78 3.75
N ARG A 80 -13.82 6.93 2.84
CA ARG A 80 -13.97 6.02 1.69
C ARG A 80 -12.74 5.98 0.77
N ASP A 81 -12.00 7.07 0.72
CA ASP A 81 -10.78 7.21 -0.06
C ASP A 81 -9.61 6.40 0.51
N LEU A 82 -9.55 6.17 1.83
CA LEU A 82 -8.53 5.30 2.45
C LEU A 82 -8.62 3.87 1.91
N ASN A 83 -9.81 3.26 1.99
CA ASN A 83 -10.00 1.89 1.50
C ASN A 83 -9.70 1.78 0.00
N LYS A 84 -10.17 2.76 -0.78
CA LYS A 84 -9.91 2.81 -2.22
C LYS A 84 -8.41 2.93 -2.53
N ALA A 85 -7.70 3.85 -1.87
CA ALA A 85 -6.29 4.08 -2.10
C ALA A 85 -5.45 2.84 -1.78
N TYR A 86 -5.69 2.20 -0.64
CA TYR A 86 -4.99 0.98 -0.23
C TYR A 86 -5.27 -0.19 -1.19
N GLN A 87 -6.52 -0.38 -1.59
CA GLN A 87 -6.90 -1.44 -2.54
C GLN A 87 -6.28 -1.21 -3.92
N ASP A 88 -6.29 0.04 -4.42
CA ASP A 88 -5.67 0.40 -5.69
C ASP A 88 -4.14 0.15 -5.66
N LEU A 89 -3.45 0.43 -4.55
CA LEU A 89 -2.03 0.11 -4.37
C LEU A 89 -1.76 -1.39 -4.39
N LYS A 90 -2.55 -2.19 -3.66
CA LYS A 90 -2.45 -3.65 -3.67
C LYS A 90 -2.62 -4.19 -5.09
N ASN A 91 -3.67 -3.76 -5.79
CA ASN A 91 -3.96 -4.20 -7.15
C ASN A 91 -2.82 -3.80 -8.10
N ALA A 92 -2.33 -2.57 -8.01
CA ALA A 92 -1.24 -2.10 -8.84
C ALA A 92 0.06 -2.91 -8.62
N SER A 93 0.38 -3.23 -7.37
CA SER A 93 1.51 -4.11 -7.03
C SER A 93 1.34 -5.51 -7.63
N GLN A 94 0.14 -6.11 -7.56
CA GLN A 94 -0.14 -7.41 -8.16
C GLN A 94 0.03 -7.39 -9.69
N ILE A 95 -0.49 -6.36 -10.36
CA ILE A 95 -0.33 -6.18 -11.81
C ILE A 95 1.15 -6.00 -12.17
N ALA A 96 1.90 -5.18 -11.41
CA ALA A 96 3.32 -4.95 -11.65
C ALA A 96 4.14 -6.25 -11.55
N ARG A 97 3.79 -7.15 -10.62
CA ARG A 97 4.54 -8.39 -10.36
C ARG A 97 4.10 -9.58 -11.21
N TYR A 98 2.81 -9.68 -11.52
CA TYR A 98 2.22 -10.87 -12.16
C TYR A 98 1.64 -10.60 -13.55
N LEU A 99 1.69 -9.35 -14.02
CA LEU A 99 1.16 -8.92 -15.33
C LEU A 99 -0.33 -9.23 -15.51
N THR A 100 -1.08 -9.35 -14.41
CA THR A 100 -2.51 -9.60 -14.43
C THR A 100 -3.22 -8.47 -15.16
N ASP A 101 -4.16 -8.81 -16.04
CA ASP A 101 -5.05 -7.87 -16.75
C ASP A 101 -4.35 -6.78 -17.62
N ILE A 102 -3.08 -6.97 -17.98
CA ILE A 102 -2.36 -6.09 -18.90
C ILE A 102 -1.85 -6.85 -20.13
N LYS A 103 -1.96 -6.21 -21.31
CA LYS A 103 -1.47 -6.76 -22.59
C LYS A 103 -0.06 -6.29 -22.97
N THR A 104 0.60 -5.58 -22.06
CA THR A 104 1.93 -4.99 -22.23
C THR A 104 2.81 -5.38 -21.05
N ASN A 105 4.06 -4.90 -21.01
CA ASN A 105 4.91 -5.08 -19.84
C ASN A 105 4.60 -4.05 -18.74
N SER A 106 4.87 -4.42 -17.50
CA SER A 106 4.67 -3.61 -16.30
C SER A 106 5.32 -2.23 -16.39
N ARG A 107 6.55 -2.15 -16.94
CA ARG A 107 7.31 -0.89 -17.05
C ARG A 107 6.63 0.14 -17.94
N ILE A 108 6.13 -0.27 -19.11
CA ILE A 108 5.36 0.59 -20.01
C ILE A 108 4.02 0.95 -19.36
N HIS A 109 3.35 -0.03 -18.76
CA HIS A 109 2.06 0.17 -18.10
C HIS A 109 2.14 1.24 -17.00
N TYR A 110 3.21 1.23 -16.19
CA TYR A 110 3.39 2.16 -15.09
C TYR A 110 4.25 3.39 -15.40
N SER A 111 4.64 3.58 -16.66
CA SER A 111 5.37 4.79 -17.08
C SER A 111 4.61 6.07 -16.70
N ARG A 112 5.35 7.16 -16.43
CA ARG A 112 4.77 8.48 -16.09
C ARG A 112 3.79 9.03 -17.13
N HIS A 113 3.90 8.60 -18.37
CA HIS A 113 2.99 9.02 -19.44
C HIS A 113 1.62 8.32 -19.39
N ASN A 114 1.45 7.32 -18.53
CA ASN A 114 0.15 6.73 -18.23
C ASN A 114 -0.51 7.46 -17.05
N PRO A 115 -1.72 8.02 -17.20
CA PRO A 115 -2.47 8.64 -16.10
C PRO A 115 -2.78 7.70 -14.92
N ARG A 116 -2.77 6.38 -15.15
CA ARG A 116 -2.88 5.34 -14.10
C ARG A 116 -1.52 4.76 -13.69
N GLY A 117 -0.45 5.41 -14.12
CA GLY A 117 0.93 4.99 -13.93
C GLY A 117 1.43 5.21 -12.51
N VAL A 118 2.75 5.25 -12.37
CA VAL A 118 3.42 5.32 -11.06
C VAL A 118 2.96 6.48 -10.18
N ASP A 119 2.59 7.63 -10.77
CA ASP A 119 2.15 8.83 -10.04
C ASP A 119 0.86 8.62 -9.26
N ASN A 120 -0.07 7.83 -9.80
CA ASN A 120 -1.31 7.49 -9.09
C ASN A 120 -1.03 6.65 -7.84
N CYS A 121 0.04 5.83 -7.85
CA CYS A 121 0.43 5.05 -6.68
C CYS A 121 1.03 5.96 -5.59
N PHE A 122 1.85 6.94 -5.95
CA PHE A 122 2.31 7.95 -4.99
C PHE A 122 1.17 8.76 -4.38
N ASN A 123 0.20 9.19 -5.20
CA ASN A 123 -0.98 9.89 -4.70
C ASN A 123 -1.80 9.03 -3.72
N ASN A 124 -1.98 7.75 -4.03
CA ASN A 124 -2.68 6.82 -3.14
C ASN A 124 -1.90 6.56 -1.84
N LEU A 125 -0.57 6.47 -1.89
CA LEU A 125 0.26 6.34 -0.69
C LEU A 125 0.09 7.56 0.22
N GLU A 126 0.08 8.76 -0.35
CA GLU A 126 -0.15 10.00 0.40
C GLU A 126 -1.54 10.05 1.04
N ILE A 127 -2.59 9.60 0.34
CA ILE A 127 -3.93 9.45 0.94
C ILE A 127 -3.87 8.51 2.15
N VAL A 128 -3.20 7.36 2.04
CA VAL A 128 -3.08 6.41 3.17
C VAL A 128 -2.39 7.09 4.36
N LYS A 129 -1.26 7.76 4.15
CA LYS A 129 -0.53 8.50 5.19
C LYS A 129 -1.42 9.53 5.89
N GLN A 130 -2.10 10.37 5.11
CA GLN A 130 -2.95 11.43 5.63
C GLN A 130 -4.16 10.92 6.43
N ARG A 131 -4.69 9.74 6.10
CA ARG A 131 -5.87 9.17 6.78
C ARG A 131 -5.51 8.38 8.04
N LEU A 132 -4.31 7.80 8.08
CA LEU A 132 -3.81 7.09 9.27
C LEU A 132 -3.21 8.03 10.32
N ASN A 133 -2.65 9.19 9.91
CA ASN A 133 -2.06 10.18 10.83
C ASN A 133 -3.05 11.24 11.38
N ARG A 134 -4.35 10.94 11.37
CA ARG A 134 -5.40 11.77 11.99
C ARG A 134 -5.72 11.28 13.39
#